data_AF-A0A395HEB8-F1
#
_entry.id   AF-A0A395HEB8-F1
#
_cell.length_a   1.000
_cell.length_b   1.000
_cell.length_c   1.000
_cell.angle_alpha   90.00
_cell.angle_beta   90.00
_cell.angle_gamma   90.00
#
_symmetry.space_group_name_H-M   'P 1'
#
loop_
_entity.id
_entity.type
_entity.pdbx_description
1 polymer ?
#
loop_
_entity_poly.entity_id
_entity_poly.type
_entity_poly.pdbx_seq_one_letter_code
_entity_poly.pdbx_strand_id
1 'polypeptide(L)' 'LFFYIKKNNSLYLYINYRSLNKVFIKNYFFLFFISEILDRVSSNKYFLKINIKNI' A
#
# COMPACT_ATOMS: atom_id res chain seq x y z
N LEU A 1 -2.27 -20.69 -0.91
CA LEU A 1 -3.51 -19.91 -0.79
C LEU A 1 -3.99 -20.09 0.64
N PHE A 2 -4.20 -19.02 1.40
CA PHE A 2 -4.57 -19.11 2.81
C PHE A 2 -5.78 -18.23 3.09
N PHE A 3 -6.55 -18.53 4.13
CA PHE A 3 -7.58 -17.64 4.64
C PHE A 3 -7.16 -17.13 6.02
N TYR A 4 -7.43 -15.86 6.31
CA TYR A 4 -7.27 -15.30 7.65
C TYR A 4 -8.53 -14.56 8.08
N ILE A 5 -8.77 -14.56 9.39
CA ILE A 5 -9.92 -13.92 10.02
C ILE A 5 -9.47 -12.53 10.50
N LYS A 6 -10.17 -11.47 10.08
CA LYS A 6 -9.97 -10.12 10.63
C LYS A 6 -10.70 -9.94 11.95
N LYS A 7 -10.33 -8.88 12.68
CA LYS A 7 -11.00 -8.44 13.92
C LYS A 7 -12.52 -8.26 13.79
N ASN A 8 -13.02 -7.99 12.57
CA ASN A 8 -14.45 -7.84 12.30
C ASN A 8 -15.11 -9.18 11.89
N ASN A 9 -14.52 -10.32 12.27
CA ASN A 9 -14.96 -11.69 11.94
C ASN A 9 -15.12 -12.01 10.44
N SER A 10 -14.61 -11.17 9.55
CA SER A 10 -14.64 -11.40 8.10
C SER A 10 -13.45 -12.27 7.67
N LEU A 11 -13.74 -13.24 6.81
CA LEU A 11 -12.76 -14.10 6.15
C LEU A 11 -12.17 -13.38 4.93
N TYR A 12 -10.85 -13.32 4.87
CA TYR A 12 -10.12 -12.79 3.71
C TYR A 12 -9.27 -13.86 3.08
N LEU A 13 -9.37 -13.97 1.75
CA LEU A 13 -8.47 -14.78 0.93
C LEU A 13 -7.11 -14.08 0.85
N TYR A 14 -6.08 -14.76 1.32
CA TYR A 14 -4.68 -14.35 1.21
C TYR A 14 -3.97 -15.17 0.13
N ILE A 15 -3.56 -14.48 -0.94
CA ILE A 15 -2.75 -15.04 -2.00
C ILE A 15 -1.28 -14.80 -1.64
N ASN A 16 -0.50 -15.88 -1.55
CA ASN A 16 0.92 -15.80 -1.23
C ASN A 16 1.73 -15.42 -2.48
N TYR A 17 2.01 -14.13 -2.65
CA TYR A 17 2.79 -13.61 -3.77
C TYR A 17 4.32 -13.73 -3.60
N ARG A 18 4.84 -14.43 -2.58
CA ARG A 18 6.30 -14.45 -2.30
C ARG A 18 7.13 -15.02 -3.45
N SER A 19 6.68 -16.10 -4.09
CA SER A 19 7.37 -16.69 -5.24
C SER A 19 7.29 -15.76 -6.45
N LEU A 20 6.10 -15.20 -6.70
CA LEU A 20 5.83 -14.27 -7.79
C LEU A 20 6.70 -13.01 -7.69
N ASN A 21 6.77 -12.39 -6.50
CA ASN A 21 7.57 -11.19 -6.24
C ASN A 21 9.09 -11.38 -6.39
N LYS A 22 9.58 -12.63 -6.49
CA LYS A 22 11.00 -12.92 -6.79
C LYS A 22 11.30 -12.85 -8.29
N VAL A 23 10.30 -13.15 -9.13
CA VAL A 23 10.44 -13.19 -10.60
C VAL A 23 10.27 -11.80 -11.19
N PHE A 24 9.44 -10.95 -10.59
CA PHE A 24 9.20 -9.59 -11.08
C PHE A 24 10.38 -8.65 -10.84
N ILE A 25 10.68 -7.83 -11.85
CA ILE A 25 11.58 -6.68 -11.73
C ILE A 25 10.96 -5.68 -10.77
N LYS A 26 11.69 -5.34 -9.71
CA LYS A 26 11.22 -4.41 -8.70
C LYS A 26 11.54 -2.98 -9.14
N ASN A 27 10.52 -2.23 -9.51
CA ASN A 27 10.61 -0.78 -9.63
C ASN A 27 10.58 -0.18 -8.23
N TYR A 28 11.75 -0.11 -7.59
CA TYR A 28 11.91 0.48 -6.27
C TYR A 28 11.71 1.99 -6.36
N PHE A 29 10.52 2.46 -5.98
CA PHE A 29 10.36 3.87 -5.62
C PHE A 29 11.06 4.10 -4.28
N PHE A 30 12.03 5.01 -4.26
CA PHE A 30 12.80 5.27 -3.05
C PHE A 30 11.90 5.82 -1.94
N LEU A 31 12.12 5.33 -0.72
CA LEU A 31 11.46 5.84 0.48
C LEU A 31 11.65 7.37 0.65
N PHE A 32 12.76 7.89 0.10
CA PHE A 32 13.06 9.32 0.04
C PHE A 32 11.96 10.13 -0.66
N PHE A 33 11.32 9.57 -1.67
CA PHE A 33 10.22 10.21 -2.40
C PHE A 33 8.99 10.46 -1.50
N ILE A 34 8.78 9.62 -0.48
CA ILE A 34 7.68 9.82 0.47
C ILE A 34 7.95 11.05 1.35
N SER A 35 9.18 11.23 1.82
CA SER A 35 9.56 12.40 2.61
C SER A 35 9.38 13.68 1.81
N GLU A 36 9.88 13.70 0.57
CA GLU A 36 9.73 14.88 -0.31
C GLU A 36 8.27 15.24 -0.59
N ILE A 37 7.40 14.24 -0.78
CA ILE A 37 5.96 14.47 -0.94
C ILE A 37 5.37 15.07 0.34
N LEU A 38 5.74 14.54 1.51
CA LEU A 38 5.25 15.04 2.79
C LEU A 38 5.71 16.47 3.04
N ASP A 39 6.98 16.79 2.75
CA ASP A 39 7.53 18.14 2.90
C ASP A 39 6.76 19.14 2.03
N ARG A 40 6.51 18.80 0.75
CA ARG A 40 5.73 19.64 -0.18
C ARG A 40 4.29 19.85 0.24
N VAL A 41 3.69 18.84 0.88
CA VAL A 41 2.29 18.88 1.28
C VAL A 41 2.14 19.58 2.63
N SER A 42 3.13 19.49 3.53
CA SER A 42 3.07 19.98 4.92
C SER A 42 2.72 21.46 5.10
N SER A 43 3.06 22.32 4.15
CA SER A 43 2.81 23.77 4.23
C SER A 43 1.37 24.18 3.87
N ASN A 44 0.51 23.23 3.48
CA ASN A 44 -0.86 23.52 3.05
C ASN A 44 -1.83 23.59 4.23
N LYS A 45 -2.85 24.46 4.13
CA LYS A 45 -3.88 24.62 5.17
C LYS A 45 -5.00 23.58 5.10
N TYR A 46 -5.23 23.00 3.91
CA TYR A 46 -6.30 22.06 3.65
C TYR A 46 -5.74 20.83 2.94
N PHE A 47 -6.20 19.65 3.35
CA PHE A 47 -5.76 18.37 2.82
C PHE A 47 -6.95 17.55 2.34
N LEU A 48 -6.76 16.86 1.22
CA LEU A 48 -7.72 15.91 0.70
C LEU A 48 -7.04 14.55 0.55
N LYS A 49 -7.62 13.53 1.17
CA LYS A 49 -7.12 12.15 1.13
C LYS A 49 -8.09 11.28 0.34
N ILE A 50 -7.64 10.78 -0.81
CA ILE A 50 -8.41 9.84 -1.63
C ILE A 50 -7.96 8.42 -1.28
N ASN A 51 -8.91 7.51 -1.10
CA ASN A 51 -8.65 6.10 -0.85
C ASN A 51 -8.99 5.28 -2.10
N ILE A 52 -7.98 4.79 -2.83
CA ILE A 52 -8.14 4.06 -4.10
C ILE A 52 -8.12 2.54 -3.85
N LYS A 53 -9.03 2.04 -3.01
CA LYS A 53 -9.01 0.62 -2.66
C LYS A 53 -9.59 -0.29 -3.75
N ASN A 54 -10.50 0.24 -4.58
CA ASN A 54 -11.32 -0.53 -5.52
C ASN A 54 -11.50 0.16 -6.90
N ILE A 55 -10.53 0.97 -7.36
CA ILE A 55 -10.42 1.29 -8.80
C ILE A 55 -9.62 0.15 -9.43
#